data_AF-A0A7K1U0D3-F1
#
_entry.id   AF-A0A7K1U0D3-F1
#
_cell.length_a   1.000
_cell.length_b   1.000
_cell.length_c   1.000
_cell.angle_alpha   90.00
_cell.angle_beta   90.00
_cell.angle_gamma   90.00
#
_symmetry.space_group_name_H-M   'P 1'
#
loop_
_entity.id
_entity.type
_entity.pdbx_description
1 polymer ?
#
loop_
_entity_poly.entity_id
_entity_poly.type
_entity_poly.pdbx_seq_one_letter_code
_entity_poly.pdbx_strand_id
1 'polypeptide(L)'
;MFDVVEFSADNFAQALSTDITPPEVIKGKSHFVYLMHYLRPRTEVNAKTIVIEQNYISKDYLHDYADYYSLCFEPYKKVCKRVHLFKNKFSDKQFRNILLSNDPKKQDAFWDNYLGYIVVKPIPVTVIGTTILKTYPHSDRFTGRNYWGLKDYTVHVFGVKRVIRSLVFQEQDKVTAACATTAIWSTLSKVFHDTQSSLKSPSEITRDADKMSQDGSRLFPNKGLSVLQICQAIERAGLVCEVLHTEMDENNHGITTNSYLKELVRAYSSIGIPIIVILQVMGQYHAITLVGHRHQGPSENPSRDKIAFASDNIDRLYAHDDQWGPFARIKFQDERQLVTPWNEIKGATSLIYATDVIVSLYPKIRINYEDIKCIVVALHGIFTQFLKSKAKKGWSWDIRLEYSENYKREVKNLRLDADVTLGLITQSLPRFIWVVTCYGGKERLVDFTFDATGVITGMVGLRVLTFVEVLKTQLHTFIENNEDLLSDYYDKPSASLYRKWLLRETI
;
A
#
# COMPACT_ATOMS: atom_id res chain seq x y z
N MET A 1 8.86 -0.23 -35.65
CA MET A 1 10.00 -1.16 -35.68
C MET A 1 10.31 -1.51 -34.22
N PHE A 2 10.58 -2.77 -33.92
CA PHE A 2 10.88 -3.23 -32.56
C PHE A 2 12.15 -4.06 -32.57
N ASP A 3 12.82 -4.13 -31.42
CA ASP A 3 14.02 -4.94 -31.24
C ASP A 3 13.78 -5.97 -30.14
N VAL A 4 14.29 -7.19 -30.32
CA VAL A 4 14.21 -8.26 -29.33
C VAL A 4 15.62 -8.64 -28.91
N VAL A 5 15.91 -8.51 -27.61
CA VAL A 5 17.23 -8.80 -27.04
C VAL A 5 17.11 -9.65 -25.78
N GLU A 6 18.14 -10.45 -25.50
CA GLU A 6 18.21 -11.20 -24.23
C GLU A 6 18.37 -10.24 -23.05
N PHE A 7 17.73 -10.55 -21.93
CA PHE A 7 17.89 -9.77 -20.70
C PHE A 7 19.29 -9.98 -20.11
N SER A 8 20.11 -8.94 -20.18
CA SER A 8 21.43 -8.84 -19.55
C SER A 8 21.63 -7.41 -19.02
N ALA A 9 22.61 -7.19 -18.16
CA ALA A 9 22.90 -5.83 -17.66
C ALA A 9 23.18 -4.85 -18.81
N ASP A 10 23.98 -5.26 -19.80
CA ASP A 10 24.34 -4.40 -20.92
C ASP A 10 23.15 -4.12 -21.84
N ASN A 11 22.40 -5.17 -22.21
CA ASN A 11 21.23 -5.00 -23.08
C ASN A 11 20.13 -4.20 -22.39
N PHE A 12 19.97 -4.35 -21.08
CA PHE A 12 18.97 -3.59 -20.32
C PHE A 12 19.38 -2.12 -20.19
N ALA A 13 20.66 -1.83 -19.91
CA ALA A 13 21.17 -0.47 -19.90
C ALA A 13 21.01 0.21 -21.27
N GLN A 14 21.29 -0.52 -22.35
CA GLN A 14 21.08 -0.06 -23.73
C GLN A 14 19.59 0.14 -24.07
N ALA A 15 18.70 -0.70 -23.56
CA ALA A 15 17.26 -0.54 -23.78
C ALA A 15 16.73 0.74 -23.10
N LEU A 16 17.26 1.06 -21.92
CA LEU A 16 16.90 2.22 -21.11
C LEU A 16 17.66 3.51 -21.48
N SER A 17 18.69 3.45 -22.32
CA SER A 17 19.44 4.62 -22.77
C SER A 17 18.64 5.46 -23.76
N THR A 18 19.08 6.68 -24.02
CA THR A 18 18.52 7.57 -25.04
C THR A 18 19.66 8.24 -25.80
N ASP A 19 19.36 9.00 -26.86
CA ASP A 19 20.38 9.70 -27.64
C ASP A 19 21.19 10.71 -26.80
N ILE A 20 20.63 11.16 -25.67
CA ILE A 20 21.24 12.13 -24.75
C ILE A 20 21.61 11.52 -23.39
N THR A 21 21.23 10.26 -23.14
CA THR A 21 21.54 9.55 -21.89
C THR A 21 22.16 8.20 -22.23
N PRO A 22 23.50 8.11 -22.23
CA PRO A 22 24.17 6.89 -22.65
C PRO A 22 24.06 5.76 -21.60
N PRO A 23 24.24 4.49 -21.99
CA PRO A 23 24.11 3.33 -21.10
C PRO A 23 24.96 3.39 -19.82
N GLU A 24 26.12 4.05 -19.87
CA GLU A 24 27.03 4.23 -18.74
C GLU A 24 26.38 5.08 -17.65
N VAL A 25 25.65 6.13 -18.04
CA VAL A 25 24.87 6.96 -17.11
C VAL A 25 23.75 6.13 -16.51
N ILE A 26 23.06 5.31 -17.31
CA ILE A 26 22.01 4.42 -16.82
C ILE A 26 22.55 3.44 -15.76
N LYS A 27 23.68 2.79 -16.04
CA LYS A 27 24.32 1.83 -15.12
C LYS A 27 24.68 2.45 -13.77
N GLY A 28 24.99 3.74 -13.74
CA GLY A 28 25.28 4.49 -12.51
C GLY A 28 24.05 4.82 -11.64
N LYS A 29 22.82 4.65 -12.15
CA LYS A 29 21.60 4.99 -11.41
C LYS A 29 21.25 3.91 -10.39
N SER A 30 20.81 4.32 -9.20
CA SER A 30 20.23 3.42 -8.19
C SER A 30 19.03 2.64 -8.75
N HIS A 31 18.22 3.25 -9.61
CA HIS A 31 17.11 2.58 -10.30
C HIS A 31 17.54 1.39 -11.12
N PHE A 32 18.63 1.55 -11.89
CA PHE A 32 19.13 0.47 -12.72
C PHE A 32 19.62 -0.69 -11.84
N VAL A 33 20.43 -0.39 -10.81
CA VAL A 33 20.94 -1.40 -9.87
C VAL A 33 19.77 -2.13 -9.20
N TYR A 34 18.77 -1.40 -8.72
CA TYR A 34 17.56 -1.97 -8.13
C TYR A 34 16.80 -2.87 -9.10
N LEU A 35 16.50 -2.38 -10.29
CA LEU A 35 15.72 -3.10 -11.30
C LEU A 35 16.46 -4.36 -11.74
N MET A 36 17.79 -4.31 -11.85
CA MET A 36 18.60 -5.52 -12.05
C MET A 36 18.39 -6.52 -10.91
N HIS A 37 18.42 -6.09 -9.64
CA HIS A 37 18.12 -6.98 -8.51
C HIS A 37 16.66 -7.47 -8.47
N TYR A 38 15.71 -6.68 -8.94
CA TYR A 38 14.29 -7.02 -9.01
C TYR A 38 14.00 -8.06 -10.09
N LEU A 39 14.60 -7.87 -11.27
CA LEU A 39 14.36 -8.65 -12.49
C LEU A 39 15.30 -9.85 -12.68
N ARG A 40 16.42 -9.93 -11.93
CA ARG A 40 17.46 -10.96 -12.12
C ARG A 40 16.95 -12.40 -12.03
N PRO A 41 17.72 -13.35 -12.61
CA PRO A 41 17.53 -14.78 -12.35
C PRO A 41 17.47 -15.09 -10.85
N ARG A 42 16.63 -16.06 -10.48
CA ARG A 42 16.33 -16.49 -9.09
C ARG A 42 15.46 -15.54 -8.26
N THR A 43 15.01 -14.41 -8.80
CA THR A 43 13.79 -13.77 -8.25
C THR A 43 12.56 -14.45 -8.81
N GLU A 44 11.41 -14.23 -8.17
CA GLU A 44 10.16 -14.81 -8.65
C GLU A 44 9.66 -14.16 -9.97
N VAL A 45 10.19 -12.97 -10.30
CA VAL A 45 9.93 -12.20 -11.53
C VAL A 45 10.74 -12.76 -12.71
N ASN A 46 12.07 -12.88 -12.57
CA ASN A 46 12.99 -13.56 -13.50
C ASN A 46 12.82 -13.18 -14.99
N ALA A 47 13.16 -11.95 -15.35
CA ALA A 47 13.15 -11.51 -16.74
C ALA A 47 14.26 -12.20 -17.55
N LYS A 48 13.93 -12.59 -18.79
CA LYS A 48 14.82 -13.30 -19.73
C LYS A 48 14.91 -12.65 -21.10
N THR A 49 13.87 -11.93 -21.53
CA THR A 49 13.84 -11.25 -22.84
C THR A 49 13.30 -9.84 -22.69
N ILE A 50 13.86 -8.92 -23.47
CA ILE A 50 13.45 -7.53 -23.61
C ILE A 50 12.92 -7.34 -25.03
N VAL A 51 11.77 -6.67 -25.16
CA VAL A 51 11.28 -6.15 -26.45
C VAL A 51 11.22 -4.63 -26.36
N ILE A 52 11.88 -3.94 -27.29
CA ILE A 52 11.95 -2.48 -27.33
C ILE A 52 10.96 -1.99 -28.38
N GLU A 53 9.90 -1.32 -27.94
CA GLU A 53 8.97 -0.61 -28.80
C GLU A 53 9.41 0.84 -28.95
N GLN A 54 9.73 1.21 -30.19
CA GLN A 54 10.14 2.57 -30.55
C GLN A 54 8.90 3.44 -30.81
N ASN A 55 9.09 4.76 -30.74
CA ASN A 55 8.09 5.76 -31.12
C ASN A 55 6.79 5.77 -30.30
N TYR A 56 6.89 5.53 -29.00
CA TYR A 56 5.74 5.52 -28.09
C TYR A 56 5.40 6.92 -27.57
N ILE A 57 4.11 7.25 -27.50
CA ILE A 57 3.63 8.47 -26.83
C ILE A 57 3.10 8.09 -25.44
N SER A 58 3.84 8.48 -24.40
CA SER A 58 3.37 8.36 -23.02
C SER A 58 2.48 9.55 -22.67
N LYS A 59 1.27 9.28 -22.18
CA LYS A 59 0.34 10.33 -21.74
C LYS A 59 0.96 11.18 -20.62
N ASP A 60 1.53 10.53 -19.61
CA ASP A 60 2.11 11.21 -18.44
C ASP A 60 3.28 12.12 -18.85
N TYR A 61 4.22 11.60 -19.65
CA TYR A 61 5.35 12.41 -20.13
C TYR A 61 4.93 13.49 -21.12
N LEU A 62 3.88 13.27 -21.92
CA LEU A 62 3.41 14.29 -22.86
C LEU A 62 2.91 15.54 -22.15
N HIS A 63 2.31 15.40 -20.96
CA HIS A 63 1.92 16.54 -20.13
C HIS A 63 3.17 17.29 -19.63
N ASP A 64 4.14 16.58 -19.03
CA ASP A 64 5.40 17.17 -18.59
C ASP A 64 6.17 17.85 -19.74
N TYR A 65 6.13 17.24 -20.93
CA TYR A 65 6.73 17.79 -22.14
C TYR A 65 6.05 19.09 -22.54
N ALA A 66 4.72 19.12 -22.61
CA ALA A 66 3.97 20.32 -22.97
C ALA A 66 4.19 21.44 -21.95
N ASP A 67 4.18 21.13 -20.66
CA ASP A 67 4.29 22.09 -19.57
C ASP A 67 5.70 22.70 -19.44
N TYR A 68 6.77 21.95 -19.76
CA TYR A 68 8.14 22.40 -19.51
C TYR A 68 9.09 22.16 -20.69
N TYR A 69 9.26 20.90 -21.12
CA TYR A 69 10.34 20.55 -22.05
C TYR A 69 10.17 21.14 -23.45
N SER A 70 8.93 21.42 -23.87
CA SER A 70 8.63 22.05 -25.17
C SER A 70 9.05 23.52 -25.25
N LEU A 71 9.28 24.15 -24.09
CA LEU A 71 9.69 25.55 -23.97
C LEU A 71 11.20 25.72 -23.80
N CYS A 72 11.93 24.62 -23.67
CA CYS A 72 13.39 24.63 -23.51
C CYS A 72 14.07 25.00 -24.84
N PHE A 73 15.24 25.63 -24.73
CA PHE A 73 16.10 25.89 -25.89
C PHE A 73 16.62 24.57 -26.51
N GLU A 74 16.97 23.60 -25.65
CA GLU A 74 17.36 22.26 -26.10
C GLU A 74 16.14 21.53 -26.68
N PRO A 75 16.24 20.94 -27.89
CA PRO A 75 15.12 20.32 -28.58
C PRO A 75 14.81 18.91 -28.06
N TYR A 76 14.34 18.81 -26.81
CA TYR A 76 13.91 17.54 -26.23
C TYR A 76 12.81 16.88 -27.09
N LYS A 77 12.84 15.55 -27.17
CA LYS A 77 11.84 14.80 -27.93
C LYS A 77 10.58 14.59 -27.08
N LYS A 78 9.40 14.68 -27.70
CA LYS A 78 8.13 14.25 -27.07
C LYS A 78 7.91 12.73 -27.09
N VAL A 79 8.68 12.03 -27.91
CA VAL A 79 8.47 10.62 -28.23
C VAL A 79 9.38 9.74 -27.35
N CYS A 80 8.77 8.77 -26.66
CA CYS A 80 9.43 7.84 -25.76
C CYS A 80 9.70 6.48 -26.42
N LYS A 81 10.37 5.60 -25.68
CA LYS A 81 10.43 4.16 -25.95
C LYS A 81 9.67 3.39 -24.87
N ARG A 82 9.13 2.21 -25.19
CA ARG A 82 8.64 1.25 -24.20
C ARG A 82 9.51 0.01 -24.19
N VAL A 83 10.05 -0.32 -23.03
CA VAL A 83 10.87 -1.51 -22.80
C VAL A 83 9.98 -2.57 -22.14
N HIS A 84 9.55 -3.55 -22.92
CA HIS A 84 8.72 -4.67 -22.49
C HIS A 84 9.58 -5.81 -21.96
N LEU A 85 9.16 -6.41 -20.84
CA LEU A 85 9.91 -7.46 -20.15
C LEU A 85 9.14 -8.77 -20.15
N PHE A 86 9.85 -9.88 -20.36
CA PHE A 86 9.27 -11.22 -20.45
C PHE A 86 10.07 -12.25 -19.65
N LYS A 87 9.37 -13.22 -19.06
CA LYS A 87 9.93 -14.33 -18.27
C LYS A 87 10.42 -15.51 -19.11
N ASN A 88 9.96 -15.63 -20.34
CA ASN A 88 10.39 -16.65 -21.30
C ASN A 88 11.52 -16.12 -22.20
N LYS A 89 12.37 -17.04 -22.67
CA LYS A 89 13.42 -16.74 -23.65
C LYS A 89 12.85 -16.95 -25.06
N PHE A 90 13.01 -15.97 -25.95
CA PHE A 90 12.60 -16.09 -27.35
C PHE A 90 13.43 -15.18 -28.27
N SER A 91 13.45 -15.51 -29.57
CA SER A 91 14.09 -14.71 -30.63
C SER A 91 13.11 -13.77 -31.32
N ASP A 92 13.63 -12.80 -32.08
CA ASP A 92 12.84 -11.91 -32.95
C ASP A 92 11.89 -12.70 -33.87
N LYS A 93 12.38 -13.76 -34.52
CA LYS A 93 11.56 -14.63 -35.37
C LYS A 93 10.40 -15.27 -34.62
N GLN A 94 10.63 -15.75 -33.39
CA GLN A 94 9.57 -16.33 -32.57
C GLN A 94 8.55 -15.27 -32.15
N PHE A 95 8.98 -14.06 -31.79
CA PHE A 95 8.08 -12.97 -31.44
C PHE A 95 7.20 -12.56 -32.63
N ARG A 96 7.78 -12.41 -33.83
CA ARG A 96 7.02 -12.16 -35.07
C ARG A 96 5.98 -13.24 -35.34
N ASN A 97 6.35 -14.51 -35.18
CA ASN A 97 5.42 -15.61 -35.36
C ASN A 97 4.26 -15.56 -34.35
N ILE A 98 4.53 -15.16 -33.10
CA ILE A 98 3.47 -14.94 -32.10
C ILE A 98 2.59 -13.77 -32.52
N LEU A 99 3.13 -12.63 -32.95
CA LEU A 99 2.33 -11.48 -33.38
C LEU A 99 1.41 -11.79 -34.58
N LEU A 100 1.84 -12.68 -35.48
CA LEU A 100 1.07 -13.10 -36.65
C LEU A 100 0.13 -14.30 -36.37
N SER A 101 0.23 -14.92 -35.19
CA SER A 101 -0.55 -16.11 -34.86
C SER A 101 -1.95 -15.74 -34.42
N ASN A 102 -2.96 -16.42 -34.97
CA ASN A 102 -4.35 -16.32 -34.50
C ASN A 102 -4.73 -17.47 -33.54
N ASP A 103 -3.78 -18.28 -33.09
CA ASP A 103 -4.02 -19.41 -32.18
C ASP A 103 -4.10 -18.92 -30.73
N PRO A 104 -5.29 -18.92 -30.07
CA PRO A 104 -5.46 -18.37 -28.73
C PRO A 104 -4.61 -19.09 -27.68
N LYS A 105 -4.41 -20.41 -27.81
CA LYS A 105 -3.64 -21.18 -26.82
C LYS A 105 -2.16 -20.81 -26.89
N LYS A 106 -1.62 -20.64 -28.09
CA LYS A 106 -0.22 -20.17 -28.28
C LYS A 106 -0.04 -18.74 -27.80
N GLN A 107 -1.02 -17.88 -28.06
CA GLN A 107 -1.03 -16.51 -27.56
C GLN A 107 -1.00 -16.52 -26.03
N ASP A 108 -1.94 -17.16 -25.36
CA ASP A 108 -2.04 -17.11 -23.91
C ASP A 108 -0.81 -17.71 -23.22
N ALA A 109 -0.34 -18.88 -23.68
CA ALA A 109 0.87 -19.49 -23.15
C ALA A 109 2.12 -18.59 -23.29
N PHE A 110 2.23 -17.83 -24.39
CA PHE A 110 3.31 -16.87 -24.56
C PHE A 110 3.14 -15.66 -23.63
N TRP A 111 1.97 -15.03 -23.63
CA TRP A 111 1.73 -13.77 -22.94
C TRP A 111 1.54 -13.90 -21.43
N ASP A 112 1.28 -15.10 -20.89
CA ASP A 112 1.35 -15.37 -19.45
C ASP A 112 2.74 -15.04 -18.86
N ASN A 113 3.78 -15.09 -19.70
CA ASN A 113 5.15 -14.73 -19.36
C ASN A 113 5.44 -13.23 -19.44
N TYR A 114 4.50 -12.40 -19.88
CA TYR A 114 4.68 -10.95 -19.92
C TYR A 114 4.77 -10.38 -18.50
N LEU A 115 5.82 -9.63 -18.22
CA LEU A 115 6.13 -9.07 -16.89
C LEU A 115 5.72 -7.60 -16.76
N GLY A 116 5.47 -6.92 -17.88
CA GLY A 116 5.15 -5.49 -17.90
C GLY A 116 6.16 -4.68 -18.70
N TYR A 117 6.19 -3.37 -18.46
CA TYR A 117 7.00 -2.45 -19.25
C TYR A 117 7.51 -1.25 -18.43
N ILE A 118 8.53 -0.61 -18.99
CA ILE A 118 9.10 0.66 -18.53
C ILE A 118 9.04 1.65 -19.71
N VAL A 119 8.47 2.83 -19.50
CA VAL A 119 8.61 3.95 -20.44
C VAL A 119 9.96 4.62 -20.21
N VAL A 120 10.69 4.86 -21.30
CA VAL A 120 11.96 5.59 -21.30
C VAL A 120 11.72 6.99 -21.85
N LYS A 121 11.82 8.00 -20.96
CA LYS A 121 11.71 9.42 -21.30
C LYS A 121 12.99 9.91 -21.97
N PRO A 122 12.93 10.62 -23.10
CA PRO A 122 14.09 11.16 -23.81
C PRO A 122 14.63 12.45 -23.15
N ILE A 123 15.00 12.36 -21.87
CA ILE A 123 15.53 13.47 -21.05
C ILE A 123 16.84 13.06 -20.36
N PRO A 124 17.73 13.98 -19.97
CA PRO A 124 19.13 13.65 -19.66
C PRO A 124 19.36 12.71 -18.47
N VAL A 125 18.61 12.88 -17.37
CA VAL A 125 18.90 12.18 -16.10
C VAL A 125 17.76 11.26 -15.68
N THR A 126 16.52 11.76 -15.66
CA THR A 126 15.37 11.11 -15.03
C THR A 126 14.60 10.24 -16.03
N VAL A 127 15.30 9.31 -16.70
CA VAL A 127 14.77 8.59 -17.87
C VAL A 127 13.65 7.58 -17.55
N ILE A 128 13.51 7.12 -16.30
CA ILE A 128 12.54 6.08 -15.96
C ILE A 128 11.16 6.72 -15.77
N GLY A 129 10.32 6.65 -16.81
CA GLY A 129 8.94 7.10 -16.76
C GLY A 129 7.99 6.04 -16.22
N THR A 130 6.73 6.14 -16.64
CA THR A 130 5.64 5.21 -16.31
C THR A 130 6.09 3.76 -16.43
N THR A 131 6.10 3.08 -15.30
CA THR A 131 6.56 1.70 -15.14
C THR A 131 5.45 0.89 -14.52
N ILE A 132 5.09 -0.21 -15.18
CA ILE A 132 4.06 -1.16 -14.73
C ILE A 132 4.69 -2.54 -14.80
N LEU A 133 4.98 -3.13 -13.64
CA LEU A 133 5.67 -4.42 -13.54
C LEU A 133 4.90 -5.36 -12.62
N LYS A 134 4.85 -6.64 -12.98
CA LYS A 134 4.35 -7.69 -12.08
C LYS A 134 5.11 -7.63 -10.75
N THR A 135 4.37 -7.76 -9.66
CA THR A 135 4.93 -7.80 -8.30
C THR A 135 5.65 -9.12 -8.02
N TYR A 136 6.27 -9.23 -6.85
CA TYR A 136 6.54 -10.54 -6.26
C TYR A 136 5.23 -11.34 -6.03
N PRO A 137 5.28 -12.67 -5.83
CA PRO A 137 4.10 -13.50 -5.65
C PRO A 137 3.17 -12.95 -4.56
N HIS A 138 1.96 -12.59 -4.99
CA HIS A 138 0.89 -12.12 -4.15
C HIS A 138 0.16 -13.30 -3.49
N SER A 139 -0.34 -13.10 -2.28
CA SER A 139 -1.21 -14.01 -1.56
C SER A 139 -2.31 -13.23 -0.86
N ASP A 140 -3.55 -13.65 -1.11
CA ASP A 140 -4.73 -13.18 -0.38
C ASP A 140 -4.88 -13.86 1.00
N ARG A 141 -3.99 -14.81 1.33
CA ARG A 141 -3.98 -15.45 2.65
C ARG A 141 -3.48 -14.47 3.70
N PHE A 142 -3.97 -14.62 4.93
CA PHE A 142 -3.45 -13.86 6.07
C PHE A 142 -1.94 -14.11 6.28
N THR A 143 -1.46 -15.30 5.97
CA THR A 143 -0.02 -15.58 5.90
C THR A 143 0.48 -15.35 4.47
N GLY A 144 1.46 -14.47 4.29
CA GLY A 144 2.11 -14.27 2.99
C GLY A 144 2.24 -12.81 2.61
N ARG A 145 2.61 -12.60 1.35
CA ARG A 145 2.81 -11.26 0.76
C ARG A 145 1.51 -10.75 0.20
N ASN A 146 0.93 -9.74 0.84
CA ASN A 146 -0.24 -9.05 0.35
C ASN A 146 0.16 -7.73 -0.31
N TYR A 147 -0.39 -7.44 -1.47
CA TYR A 147 -0.26 -6.17 -2.18
C TYR A 147 -1.66 -5.58 -2.33
N TRP A 148 -2.09 -4.77 -1.37
CA TRP A 148 -3.43 -4.19 -1.35
C TRP A 148 -3.56 -3.02 -2.35
N GLY A 149 -2.45 -2.32 -2.62
CA GLY A 149 -2.41 -1.14 -3.46
C GLY A 149 -2.44 -1.40 -4.98
N LEU A 150 -2.77 -2.61 -5.43
CA LEU A 150 -2.74 -2.95 -6.87
C LEU A 150 -4.08 -2.70 -7.57
N LYS A 151 -4.03 -2.39 -8.86
CA LYS A 151 -5.16 -2.43 -9.78
C LYS A 151 -4.79 -3.10 -11.10
N ASP A 152 -5.80 -3.41 -11.89
CA ASP A 152 -5.62 -3.97 -13.22
C ASP A 152 -5.34 -2.85 -14.24
N TYR A 153 -4.21 -2.95 -14.93
CA TYR A 153 -3.83 -2.07 -16.01
C TYR A 153 -3.99 -2.79 -17.34
N THR A 154 -4.74 -2.19 -18.26
CA THR A 154 -4.81 -2.65 -19.64
C THR A 154 -3.60 -2.13 -20.42
N VAL A 155 -2.81 -3.04 -20.97
CA VAL A 155 -1.63 -2.73 -21.79
C VAL A 155 -1.84 -3.28 -23.20
N HIS A 156 -1.62 -2.43 -24.19
CA HIS A 156 -1.60 -2.83 -25.59
C HIS A 156 -0.16 -2.97 -26.07
N VAL A 157 0.19 -4.16 -26.55
CA VAL A 157 1.51 -4.50 -27.10
C VAL A 157 1.30 -5.00 -28.53
N PHE A 158 1.65 -4.18 -29.52
CA PHE A 158 1.46 -4.46 -30.96
C PHE A 158 0.06 -5.02 -31.31
N GLY A 159 -1.00 -4.41 -30.77
CA GLY A 159 -2.39 -4.82 -31.00
C GLY A 159 -2.92 -5.90 -30.04
N VAL A 160 -2.06 -6.56 -29.27
CA VAL A 160 -2.48 -7.53 -28.26
C VAL A 160 -2.81 -6.82 -26.96
N LYS A 161 -4.04 -7.02 -26.46
CA LYS A 161 -4.50 -6.53 -25.15
C LYS A 161 -4.07 -7.50 -24.06
N ARG A 162 -3.35 -7.01 -23.04
CA ARG A 162 -3.01 -7.77 -21.84
C ARG A 162 -3.34 -6.98 -20.59
N VAL A 163 -3.78 -7.68 -19.56
CA VAL A 163 -4.08 -7.09 -18.25
C VAL A 163 -2.97 -7.46 -17.29
N ILE A 164 -2.40 -6.46 -16.62
CA ILE A 164 -1.40 -6.65 -15.57
C ILE A 164 -1.94 -6.04 -14.28
N ARG A 165 -1.99 -6.84 -13.23
CA ARG A 165 -2.26 -6.35 -11.88
C ARG A 165 -0.97 -5.80 -11.26
N SER A 166 -0.91 -4.49 -11.05
CA SER A 166 0.26 -3.76 -10.58
C SER A 166 -0.17 -2.46 -9.88
N LEU A 167 0.79 -1.66 -9.43
CA LEU A 167 0.64 -0.22 -9.29
C LEU A 167 1.64 0.46 -10.22
N VAL A 168 1.27 1.64 -10.72
CA VAL A 168 2.16 2.45 -11.57
C VAL A 168 3.26 3.12 -10.74
N PHE A 169 4.47 3.11 -11.28
CA PHE A 169 5.67 3.73 -10.72
C PHE A 169 6.30 4.68 -11.73
N GLN A 170 7.04 5.69 -11.26
CA GLN A 170 7.98 6.46 -12.06
C GLN A 170 9.10 7.01 -11.18
N GLU A 171 10.24 7.34 -11.78
CA GLU A 171 11.30 8.10 -11.11
C GLU A 171 10.88 9.57 -10.95
N GLN A 172 11.25 10.20 -9.83
CA GLN A 172 11.05 11.64 -9.68
C GLN A 172 11.83 12.42 -10.72
N ASP A 173 11.18 13.46 -11.24
CA ASP A 173 11.82 14.45 -12.08
C ASP A 173 11.90 15.75 -11.28
N LYS A 174 13.07 16.05 -10.68
CA LYS A 174 13.24 17.23 -9.80
C LYS A 174 12.83 18.56 -10.44
N VAL A 175 12.68 18.58 -11.76
CA VAL A 175 12.15 19.73 -12.51
C VAL A 175 10.64 19.86 -12.39
N THR A 176 9.87 18.76 -12.50
CA THR A 176 8.39 18.77 -12.60
C THR A 176 7.67 18.06 -11.43
N ALA A 177 8.34 17.16 -10.72
CA ALA A 177 7.77 16.32 -9.68
C ALA A 177 8.80 15.98 -8.59
N ALA A 178 8.54 16.42 -7.36
CA ALA A 178 9.29 15.98 -6.19
C ALA A 178 8.85 14.58 -5.71
N CYS A 179 9.55 14.00 -4.75
CA CYS A 179 9.23 12.67 -4.22
C CYS A 179 7.80 12.52 -3.71
N ALA A 180 7.32 13.54 -2.98
CA ALA A 180 5.95 13.61 -2.51
C ALA A 180 4.94 13.63 -3.67
N THR A 181 5.22 14.34 -4.77
CA THR A 181 4.39 14.34 -5.98
C THR A 181 4.26 12.94 -6.56
N THR A 182 5.39 12.21 -6.68
CA THR A 182 5.40 10.83 -7.18
C THR A 182 4.61 9.90 -6.25
N ALA A 183 4.76 10.06 -4.93
CA ALA A 183 4.06 9.24 -3.95
C ALA A 183 2.53 9.46 -3.97
N ILE A 184 2.10 10.73 -4.11
CA ILE A 184 0.69 11.09 -4.28
C ILE A 184 0.19 10.53 -5.61
N TRP A 185 0.92 10.70 -6.70
CA TRP A 185 0.54 10.20 -8.02
C TRP A 185 0.32 8.68 -8.05
N SER A 186 1.24 7.90 -7.45
CA SER A 186 1.05 6.45 -7.30
C SER A 186 -0.20 6.12 -6.46
N THR A 187 -0.43 6.85 -5.36
CA THR A 187 -1.61 6.67 -4.50
C THR A 187 -2.92 6.96 -5.25
N LEU A 188 -3.02 8.12 -5.90
CA LEU A 188 -4.21 8.54 -6.66
C LEU A 188 -4.44 7.63 -7.88
N SER A 189 -3.37 7.12 -8.50
CA SER A 189 -3.48 6.16 -9.60
C SER A 189 -4.18 4.86 -9.19
N LYS A 190 -4.06 4.43 -7.93
CA LYS A 190 -4.83 3.29 -7.41
C LYS A 190 -6.29 3.66 -7.17
N VAL A 191 -6.55 4.84 -6.61
CA VAL A 191 -7.91 5.29 -6.27
C VAL A 191 -8.76 5.55 -7.52
N PHE A 192 -8.19 6.18 -8.54
CA PHE A 192 -8.90 6.51 -9.77
C PHE A 192 -8.66 5.45 -10.84
N HIS A 193 -9.73 4.76 -11.23
CA HIS A 193 -9.64 3.58 -12.09
C HIS A 193 -9.31 3.92 -13.54
N ASP A 194 -10.01 4.86 -14.18
CA ASP A 194 -9.73 5.35 -15.56
C ASP A 194 -10.78 6.40 -16.02
N THR A 195 -11.25 7.30 -15.14
CA THR A 195 -12.02 8.45 -15.63
C THR A 195 -11.05 9.51 -16.12
N GLN A 196 -11.08 9.77 -17.43
CA GLN A 196 -10.20 10.67 -18.17
C GLN A 196 -10.10 12.11 -17.63
N SER A 197 -10.87 12.47 -16.59
CA SER A 197 -10.90 13.81 -15.99
C SER A 197 -10.40 13.92 -14.55
N SER A 198 -10.13 12.82 -13.82
CA SER A 198 -9.82 12.89 -12.38
C SER A 198 -8.40 12.48 -11.97
N LEU A 199 -7.70 11.69 -12.80
CA LEU A 199 -6.31 11.34 -12.51
C LEU A 199 -5.39 12.47 -12.95
N LYS A 200 -4.85 13.19 -11.96
CA LYS A 200 -3.94 14.32 -12.16
C LYS A 200 -2.55 13.84 -12.56
N SER A 201 -1.92 14.53 -13.51
CA SER A 201 -0.49 14.36 -13.81
C SER A 201 0.38 14.81 -12.63
N PRO A 202 1.67 14.41 -12.59
CA PRO A 202 2.60 14.91 -11.60
C PRO A 202 2.68 16.45 -11.59
N SER A 203 2.70 17.08 -12.76
CA SER A 203 2.70 18.54 -12.89
C SER A 203 1.43 19.19 -12.30
N GLU A 204 0.26 18.59 -12.50
CA GLU A 204 -1.01 19.04 -11.90
C GLU A 204 -1.02 18.88 -10.37
N ILE A 205 -0.50 17.77 -9.85
CA ILE A 205 -0.37 17.52 -8.41
C ILE A 205 0.55 18.55 -7.76
N THR A 206 1.73 18.82 -8.35
CA THR A 206 2.66 19.83 -7.85
C THR A 206 2.00 21.22 -7.83
N ARG A 207 1.26 21.58 -8.89
CA ARG A 207 0.51 22.85 -8.96
C ARG A 207 -0.58 22.93 -7.89
N ASP A 208 -1.19 21.80 -7.55
CA ASP A 208 -2.20 21.76 -6.50
C ASP A 208 -1.62 21.97 -5.11
N ALA A 209 -0.44 21.41 -4.86
CA ALA A 209 0.32 21.57 -3.64
C ALA A 209 0.90 22.98 -3.44
N ASP A 210 1.24 23.69 -4.53
CA ASP A 210 1.99 24.95 -4.46
C ASP A 210 1.16 26.22 -4.18
N LYS A 211 -0.18 26.19 -4.31
CA LYS A 211 -1.01 27.40 -4.06
C LYS A 211 -0.97 27.92 -2.61
N MET A 212 -0.18 27.30 -1.74
CA MET A 212 0.07 27.70 -0.36
C MET A 212 1.43 28.37 -0.13
N SER A 213 2.32 28.38 -1.12
CA SER A 213 3.64 29.02 -1.03
C SER A 213 3.46 30.54 -0.96
N GLN A 214 3.35 31.08 0.25
CA GLN A 214 3.14 32.51 0.50
C GLN A 214 4.37 33.38 0.11
N ASP A 215 5.50 32.74 -0.21
CA ASP A 215 6.78 33.41 -0.46
C ASP A 215 7.05 33.71 -1.95
N GLY A 216 6.15 33.30 -2.86
CA GLY A 216 6.34 33.50 -4.30
C GLY A 216 7.54 32.73 -4.86
N SER A 217 8.01 31.69 -4.17
CA SER A 217 9.07 30.81 -4.64
C SER A 217 8.67 30.08 -5.93
N ARG A 218 9.66 29.69 -6.75
CA ARG A 218 9.40 29.11 -8.07
C ARG A 218 8.69 27.75 -7.94
N LEU A 219 7.55 27.61 -8.63
CA LEU A 219 6.77 26.37 -8.74
C LEU A 219 7.57 25.23 -9.39
N PHE A 220 8.52 25.57 -10.27
CA PHE A 220 9.49 24.68 -10.89
C PHE A 220 10.87 25.35 -10.97
N PRO A 221 11.98 24.67 -10.60
CA PRO A 221 12.07 23.33 -9.98
C PRO A 221 11.69 23.35 -8.48
N ASN A 222 11.02 22.29 -8.00
CA ASN A 222 10.52 22.21 -6.62
C ASN A 222 11.51 21.47 -5.69
N LYS A 223 11.72 21.98 -4.46
CA LYS A 223 12.60 21.39 -3.44
C LYS A 223 11.97 20.25 -2.62
N GLY A 224 10.68 19.98 -2.80
CA GLY A 224 9.92 19.00 -2.01
C GLY A 224 8.54 19.53 -1.61
N LEU A 225 7.64 18.66 -1.16
CA LEU A 225 6.37 19.09 -0.56
C LEU A 225 6.41 18.86 0.95
N SER A 226 5.94 19.83 1.72
CA SER A 226 5.65 19.66 3.14
C SER A 226 4.45 18.70 3.34
N VAL A 227 4.31 18.15 4.55
CA VAL A 227 3.16 17.29 4.90
C VAL A 227 1.83 17.99 4.63
N LEU A 228 1.71 19.29 4.95
CA LEU A 228 0.51 20.08 4.67
C LEU A 228 0.19 20.16 3.16
N GLN A 229 1.22 20.39 2.34
CA GLN A 229 1.08 20.42 0.88
C GLN A 229 0.69 19.06 0.30
N ILE A 230 1.20 17.96 0.88
CA ILE A 230 0.77 16.59 0.54
C ILE A 230 -0.73 16.44 0.81
N CYS A 231 -1.18 16.83 2.02
CA CYS A 231 -2.58 16.73 2.40
C CYS A 231 -3.50 17.51 1.47
N GLN A 232 -3.10 18.73 1.08
CA GLN A 232 -3.88 19.56 0.17
C GLN A 232 -4.01 18.96 -1.23
N ALA A 233 -2.93 18.39 -1.77
CA ALA A 233 -2.99 17.74 -3.07
C ALA A 233 -3.96 16.55 -3.06
N ILE A 234 -3.99 15.77 -1.96
CA ILE A 234 -4.93 14.66 -1.76
C ILE A 234 -6.36 15.18 -1.57
N GLU A 235 -6.56 16.23 -0.79
CA GLU A 235 -7.87 16.85 -0.56
C GLU A 235 -8.49 17.36 -1.87
N ARG A 236 -7.70 18.03 -2.71
CA ARG A 236 -8.12 18.49 -4.04
C ARG A 236 -8.41 17.36 -5.02
N ALA A 237 -7.94 16.14 -4.74
CA ALA A 237 -8.33 14.96 -5.49
C ALA A 237 -9.69 14.40 -5.04
N GLY A 238 -10.29 14.93 -3.96
CA GLY A 238 -11.59 14.50 -3.43
C GLY A 238 -11.50 13.45 -2.32
N LEU A 239 -10.31 13.25 -1.74
CA LEU A 239 -10.08 12.41 -0.57
C LEU A 239 -9.88 13.28 0.68
N VAL A 240 -9.68 12.67 1.83
CA VAL A 240 -9.21 13.34 3.05
C VAL A 240 -7.93 12.65 3.53
N CYS A 241 -7.14 13.35 4.34
CA CYS A 241 -5.93 12.81 4.93
C CYS A 241 -6.09 12.64 6.43
N GLU A 242 -5.62 11.51 6.92
CA GLU A 242 -5.27 11.33 8.32
C GLU A 242 -3.75 11.36 8.41
N VAL A 243 -3.21 12.36 9.11
CA VAL A 243 -1.77 12.48 9.36
C VAL A 243 -1.50 11.98 10.76
N LEU A 244 -0.76 10.88 10.82
CA LEU A 244 -0.42 10.22 12.05
C LEU A 244 1.05 10.52 12.33
N HIS A 245 1.22 11.48 13.24
CA HIS A 245 2.50 11.88 13.78
C HIS A 245 2.90 10.93 14.91
N THR A 246 4.20 10.86 15.19
CA THR A 246 4.70 10.07 16.31
C THR A 246 5.39 10.94 17.32
N GLU A 247 5.51 10.43 18.54
CA GLU A 247 6.17 11.06 19.68
C GLU A 247 7.51 11.68 19.27
N MET A 248 7.72 12.92 19.71
CA MET A 248 8.98 13.61 19.55
C MET A 248 10.05 12.83 20.33
N ASP A 249 11.16 12.50 19.67
CA ASP A 249 12.34 12.03 20.38
C ASP A 249 12.94 13.15 21.26
N GLU A 250 13.96 12.81 22.06
CA GLU A 250 14.65 13.77 22.94
C GLU A 250 15.28 14.95 22.17
N ASN A 251 15.43 14.82 20.84
CA ASN A 251 15.97 15.84 19.94
C ASN A 251 14.87 16.55 19.12
N ASN A 252 13.59 16.40 19.50
CA ASN A 252 12.44 17.00 18.84
C ASN A 252 12.16 16.52 17.40
N HIS A 253 12.65 15.33 17.02
CA HIS A 253 12.30 14.65 15.77
C HIS A 253 11.15 13.67 16.03
N GLY A 254 10.02 13.83 15.34
CA GLY A 254 8.93 12.86 15.41
C GLY A 254 9.33 11.56 14.70
N ILE A 255 9.63 10.50 15.46
CA ILE A 255 10.04 9.20 14.89
C ILE A 255 8.98 8.14 15.23
N THR A 256 8.43 7.50 14.19
CA THR A 256 7.46 6.41 14.30
C THR A 256 8.10 5.14 14.82
N THR A 257 7.47 4.53 15.84
CA THR A 257 7.84 3.16 16.20
C THR A 257 7.37 2.20 15.13
N ASN A 258 8.16 1.16 14.88
CA ASN A 258 7.84 0.13 13.91
C ASN A 258 6.60 -0.66 14.31
N SER A 259 6.33 -0.85 15.61
CA SER A 259 5.06 -1.44 16.08
C SER A 259 3.86 -0.57 15.68
N TYR A 260 3.92 0.74 15.91
CA TYR A 260 2.83 1.64 15.52
C TYR A 260 2.65 1.72 14.00
N LEU A 261 3.74 1.82 13.23
CA LEU A 261 3.70 1.77 11.77
C LEU A 261 3.01 0.49 11.27
N LYS A 262 3.33 -0.67 11.87
CA LYS A 262 2.69 -1.95 11.52
C LYS A 262 1.20 -1.95 11.84
N GLU A 263 0.80 -1.41 13.00
CA GLU A 263 -0.61 -1.25 13.36
C GLU A 263 -1.37 -0.43 12.32
N LEU A 264 -0.85 0.75 11.94
CA LEU A 264 -1.46 1.61 10.94
C LEU A 264 -1.53 0.97 9.56
N VAL A 265 -0.45 0.32 9.12
CA VAL A 265 -0.44 -0.44 7.87
C VAL A 265 -1.51 -1.54 7.90
N ARG A 266 -1.62 -2.29 9.00
CA ARG A 266 -2.63 -3.34 9.12
C ARG A 266 -4.04 -2.76 9.11
N ALA A 267 -4.27 -1.71 9.90
CA ALA A 267 -5.54 -1.02 10.05
C ALA A 267 -6.10 -0.55 8.71
N TYR A 268 -5.28 0.10 7.88
CA TYR A 268 -5.76 0.77 6.67
C TYR A 268 -5.49 0.00 5.36
N SER A 269 -4.67 -1.05 5.36
CA SER A 269 -4.39 -1.81 4.12
C SER A 269 -5.63 -2.44 3.47
N SER A 270 -6.61 -2.86 4.28
CA SER A 270 -7.82 -3.55 3.82
C SER A 270 -8.70 -2.74 2.85
N ILE A 271 -8.71 -1.41 2.97
CA ILE A 271 -9.48 -0.55 2.04
C ILE A 271 -8.81 -0.38 0.67
N GLY A 272 -7.58 -0.89 0.49
CA GLY A 272 -6.89 -0.94 -0.80
C GLY A 272 -6.28 0.38 -1.26
N ILE A 273 -6.29 1.43 -0.44
CA ILE A 273 -5.66 2.72 -0.74
C ILE A 273 -4.18 2.66 -0.28
N PRO A 274 -3.19 3.03 -1.13
CA PRO A 274 -1.80 3.08 -0.72
C PRO A 274 -1.56 4.10 0.40
N ILE A 275 -0.57 3.84 1.25
CA ILE A 275 -0.23 4.68 2.41
C ILE A 275 1.05 5.43 2.09
N ILE A 276 1.09 6.74 2.29
CA ILE A 276 2.30 7.53 2.11
C ILE A 276 3.06 7.55 3.44
N VAL A 277 4.37 7.28 3.40
CA VAL A 277 5.23 7.35 4.58
C VAL A 277 6.38 8.30 4.29
N ILE A 278 6.65 9.19 5.24
CA ILE A 278 7.80 10.09 5.20
C ILE A 278 8.94 9.42 5.97
N LEU A 279 10.03 9.17 5.26
CA LEU A 279 11.26 8.63 5.82
C LEU A 279 12.25 9.75 6.09
N GLN A 280 12.98 9.65 7.20
CA GLN A 280 14.21 10.40 7.40
C GLN A 280 15.38 9.55 6.91
N VAL A 281 16.06 10.00 5.87
CA VAL A 281 17.22 9.34 5.25
C VAL A 281 18.38 10.32 5.26
N MET A 282 19.43 10.04 6.04
CA MET A 282 20.63 10.90 6.11
C MET A 282 20.33 12.37 6.45
N GLY A 283 19.37 12.61 7.34
CA GLY A 283 18.95 13.96 7.73
C GLY A 283 18.09 14.70 6.70
N GLN A 284 17.63 14.02 5.64
CA GLN A 284 16.69 14.54 4.65
C GLN A 284 15.39 13.75 4.69
N TYR A 285 14.27 14.41 4.38
CA TYR A 285 12.96 13.76 4.30
C TYR A 285 12.71 13.19 2.91
N HIS A 286 12.12 12.00 2.85
CA HIS A 286 11.83 11.30 1.62
C HIS A 286 10.46 10.62 1.69
N ALA A 287 9.57 10.93 0.73
CA ALA A 287 8.24 10.34 0.68
C ALA A 287 8.24 9.06 -0.16
N ILE A 288 7.66 8.00 0.39
CA ILE A 288 7.45 6.72 -0.30
C ILE A 288 5.99 6.30 -0.24
N THR A 289 5.57 5.41 -1.14
CA THR A 289 4.20 4.86 -1.15
C THR A 289 4.22 3.39 -0.77
N LEU A 290 3.67 3.04 0.40
CA LEU A 290 3.45 1.65 0.81
C LEU A 290 2.27 1.05 0.04
N VAL A 291 2.50 -0.14 -0.51
CA VAL A 291 1.56 -0.83 -1.41
C VAL A 291 1.37 -2.30 -1.05
N GLY A 292 2.16 -2.82 -0.12
CA GLY A 292 2.13 -4.21 0.29
C GLY A 292 2.84 -4.47 1.63
N HIS A 293 2.56 -5.62 2.21
CA HIS A 293 3.20 -6.13 3.42
C HIS A 293 3.35 -7.64 3.33
N ARG A 294 4.24 -8.22 4.14
CA ARG A 294 4.26 -9.66 4.39
C ARG A 294 3.89 -9.90 5.85
N HIS A 295 2.90 -10.75 6.05
CA HIS A 295 2.37 -11.08 7.37
C HIS A 295 2.57 -12.57 7.64
N GLN A 296 2.92 -12.93 8.87
CA GLN A 296 3.10 -14.32 9.29
C GLN A 296 1.83 -14.93 9.91
N GLY A 297 0.66 -14.32 9.68
CA GLY A 297 -0.59 -14.59 10.40
C GLY A 297 -0.56 -14.14 11.87
N PRO A 298 -1.59 -14.45 12.66
CA PRO A 298 -1.62 -14.18 14.10
C PRO A 298 -0.73 -15.19 14.84
N SER A 299 -0.11 -14.74 15.92
CA SER A 299 0.82 -15.52 16.74
C SER A 299 0.24 -15.74 18.13
N GLU A 300 0.76 -16.74 18.84
CA GLU A 300 0.41 -16.95 20.23
C GLU A 300 1.01 -15.83 21.08
N ASN A 301 0.17 -15.16 21.87
CA ASN A 301 0.64 -14.21 22.87
C ASN A 301 1.04 -14.99 24.13
N PRO A 302 2.31 -14.92 24.58
CA PRO A 302 2.78 -15.64 25.76
C PRO A 302 2.23 -15.05 27.07
N SER A 303 1.83 -13.77 27.06
CA SER A 303 1.27 -13.08 28.23
C SER A 303 -0.22 -12.86 28.09
N ARG A 304 -0.95 -12.87 29.21
CA ARG A 304 -2.36 -12.48 29.27
C ARG A 304 -2.54 -11.00 29.61
N ASP A 305 -1.57 -10.42 30.31
CA ASP A 305 -1.66 -9.06 30.85
C ASP A 305 -1.17 -7.99 29.87
N LYS A 306 -0.42 -8.39 28.83
CA LYS A 306 0.04 -7.50 27.77
C LYS A 306 -0.83 -7.66 26.55
N ILE A 307 -1.40 -6.55 26.09
CA ILE A 307 -2.08 -6.50 24.81
C ILE A 307 -1.08 -6.82 23.69
N ALA A 308 -1.50 -7.68 22.76
CA ALA A 308 -0.72 -8.02 21.58
C ALA A 308 -1.57 -7.78 20.34
N PHE A 309 -0.92 -7.34 19.26
CA PHE A 309 -1.61 -7.07 18.01
C PHE A 309 -1.12 -8.01 16.91
N ALA A 310 -2.03 -8.45 16.03
CA ALA A 310 -1.67 -9.28 14.90
C ALA A 310 -0.66 -8.56 13.97
N SER A 311 -0.74 -7.23 13.89
CA SER A 311 0.18 -6.37 13.14
C SER A 311 1.65 -6.58 13.51
N ASP A 312 1.98 -7.00 14.74
CA ASP A 312 3.36 -7.24 15.17
C ASP A 312 4.06 -8.30 14.29
N ASN A 313 3.28 -9.24 13.75
CA ASN A 313 3.74 -10.30 12.85
C ASN A 313 3.90 -9.88 11.39
N ILE A 314 3.80 -8.58 11.10
CA ILE A 314 4.27 -8.01 9.84
C ILE A 314 5.79 -7.93 9.88
N ASP A 315 6.47 -8.65 8.98
CA ASP A 315 7.93 -8.76 8.96
C ASP A 315 8.59 -8.05 7.77
N ARG A 316 7.79 -7.62 6.80
CA ARG A 316 8.19 -6.84 5.63
C ARG A 316 7.10 -5.88 5.19
N LEU A 317 7.52 -4.71 4.70
CA LEU A 317 6.69 -3.82 3.89
C LEU A 317 7.22 -3.78 2.46
N TYR A 318 6.36 -3.38 1.53
CA TYR A 318 6.68 -3.16 0.13
C TYR A 318 6.23 -1.76 -0.29
N ALA A 319 7.14 -1.00 -0.89
CA ALA A 319 6.92 0.39 -1.24
C ALA A 319 7.31 0.73 -2.68
N HIS A 320 6.70 1.75 -3.25
CA HIS A 320 7.32 2.49 -4.35
C HIS A 320 8.26 3.54 -3.74
N ASP A 321 9.53 3.47 -4.11
CA ASP A 321 10.55 4.44 -3.72
C ASP A 321 11.11 5.06 -5.01
N ASP A 322 10.82 6.33 -5.25
CA ASP A 322 11.14 7.02 -6.50
C ASP A 322 12.65 7.18 -6.77
N GLN A 323 13.53 6.86 -5.81
CA GLN A 323 14.99 6.85 -5.97
C GLN A 323 15.55 5.46 -6.22
N TRP A 324 14.71 4.42 -6.12
CA TRP A 324 15.12 3.03 -6.25
C TRP A 324 14.23 2.26 -7.21
N GLY A 325 12.91 2.17 -6.98
CA GLY A 325 12.03 1.46 -7.88
C GLY A 325 10.71 0.99 -7.27
N PRO A 326 9.92 0.27 -8.06
CA PRO A 326 8.65 -0.27 -7.63
C PRO A 326 8.84 -1.47 -6.68
N PHE A 327 7.93 -1.61 -5.73
CA PHE A 327 7.85 -2.73 -4.78
C PHE A 327 9.14 -3.00 -3.98
N ALA A 328 9.91 -1.95 -3.69
CA ALA A 328 11.08 -1.97 -2.82
C ALA A 328 10.75 -2.63 -1.48
N ARG A 329 11.62 -3.54 -1.04
CA ARG A 329 11.45 -4.25 0.23
C ARG A 329 11.94 -3.39 1.38
N ILE A 330 11.13 -3.31 2.42
CA ILE A 330 11.47 -2.65 3.68
C ILE A 330 11.43 -3.70 4.79
N LYS A 331 12.46 -3.72 5.61
CA LYS A 331 12.60 -4.60 6.78
C LYS A 331 12.64 -3.76 8.04
N PHE A 332 12.30 -4.38 9.15
CA PHE A 332 12.45 -3.79 10.48
C PHE A 332 13.74 -4.31 11.10
N GLN A 333 14.59 -3.43 11.60
CA GLN A 333 15.83 -3.81 12.29
C GLN A 333 15.65 -3.81 13.82
N ASP A 334 15.00 -2.78 14.35
CA ASP A 334 14.63 -2.65 15.77
C ASP A 334 13.26 -1.96 15.89
N GLU A 335 12.96 -1.32 17.03
CA GLU A 335 11.69 -0.62 17.26
C GLU A 335 11.50 0.67 16.45
N ARG A 336 12.52 1.20 15.78
CA ARG A 336 12.40 2.43 14.97
C ARG A 336 13.11 2.35 13.62
N GLN A 337 14.20 1.60 13.53
CA GLN A 337 15.04 1.54 12.34
C GLN A 337 14.43 0.65 11.25
N LEU A 338 14.46 1.18 10.04
CA LEU A 338 14.07 0.50 8.81
C LEU A 338 15.30 0.16 7.98
N VAL A 339 15.31 -1.05 7.40
CA VAL A 339 16.29 -1.44 6.38
C VAL A 339 15.62 -1.37 5.02
N THR A 340 16.18 -0.54 4.14
CA THR A 340 15.65 -0.29 2.79
C THR A 340 16.77 -0.51 1.75
N PRO A 341 16.49 -0.43 0.44
CA PRO A 341 17.54 -0.49 -0.59
C PRO A 341 18.68 0.52 -0.39
N TRP A 342 18.41 1.66 0.26
CA TRP A 342 19.41 2.65 0.66
C TRP A 342 20.53 2.06 1.52
N ASN A 343 20.19 1.14 2.43
CA ASN A 343 21.17 0.43 3.26
C ASN A 343 21.73 -0.79 2.53
N GLU A 344 20.85 -1.62 1.98
CA GLU A 344 21.24 -2.96 1.49
C GLU A 344 22.11 -2.92 0.24
N ILE A 345 21.86 -1.97 -0.66
CA ILE A 345 22.52 -1.93 -1.98
C ILE A 345 23.63 -0.88 -2.00
N LYS A 346 23.42 0.29 -1.39
CA LYS A 346 24.44 1.35 -1.31
C LYS A 346 25.46 1.14 -0.19
N GLY A 347 25.27 0.13 0.67
CA GLY A 347 26.13 -0.11 1.84
C GLY A 347 26.11 1.06 2.83
N ALA A 348 25.07 1.89 2.78
CA ALA A 348 24.99 3.07 3.63
C ALA A 348 24.72 2.64 5.08
N THR A 349 25.59 3.09 5.99
CA THR A 349 25.41 2.99 7.45
C THR A 349 24.32 3.93 7.98
N SER A 350 23.59 4.58 7.08
CA SER A 350 22.61 5.62 7.38
C SER A 350 21.41 5.02 8.09
N LEU A 351 21.12 5.51 9.28
CA LEU A 351 19.91 5.15 10.00
C LEU A 351 18.70 5.73 9.24
N ILE A 352 17.66 4.90 9.04
CA ILE A 352 16.44 5.29 8.34
C ILE A 352 15.27 5.05 9.27
N TYR A 353 14.43 6.07 9.40
CA TYR A 353 13.30 6.09 10.31
C TYR A 353 12.05 6.52 9.55
N ALA A 354 10.90 5.96 9.90
CA ALA A 354 9.61 6.58 9.55
C ALA A 354 9.34 7.74 10.51
N THR A 355 8.76 8.83 10.00
CA THR A 355 8.51 10.05 10.76
C THR A 355 7.02 10.39 10.77
N ASP A 356 6.42 10.43 9.58
CA ASP A 356 4.99 10.65 9.39
C ASP A 356 4.36 9.53 8.56
N VAL A 357 3.14 9.15 8.94
CA VAL A 357 2.29 8.25 8.15
C VAL A 357 1.06 9.03 7.70
N ILE A 358 0.87 9.11 6.38
CA ILE A 358 -0.24 9.85 5.77
C ILE A 358 -1.16 8.86 5.09
N VAL A 359 -2.36 8.69 5.66
CA VAL A 359 -3.39 7.79 5.15
C VAL A 359 -4.42 8.60 4.37
N SER A 360 -4.62 8.25 3.10
CA SER A 360 -5.67 8.82 2.27
C SER A 360 -6.98 8.05 2.45
N LEU A 361 -8.07 8.74 2.80
CA LEU A 361 -9.36 8.14 3.12
C LEU A 361 -10.49 8.78 2.32
N TYR A 362 -11.62 8.07 2.22
CA TYR A 362 -12.86 8.67 1.72
C TYR A 362 -13.45 9.62 2.79
N PRO A 363 -14.00 10.78 2.42
CA PRO A 363 -14.53 11.77 3.37
C PRO A 363 -15.63 11.27 4.32
N LYS A 364 -16.26 10.12 4.02
CA LYS A 364 -17.29 9.50 4.87
C LYS A 364 -16.71 8.70 6.04
N ILE A 365 -15.43 8.37 6.03
CA ILE A 365 -14.75 7.69 7.15
C ILE A 365 -14.40 8.77 8.17
N ARG A 366 -14.96 8.67 9.38
CA ARG A 366 -14.89 9.69 10.43
C ARG A 366 -14.37 9.16 11.76
N ILE A 367 -14.45 7.85 11.97
CA ILE A 367 -13.90 7.16 13.14
C ILE A 367 -12.52 6.65 12.76
N ASN A 368 -11.49 7.09 13.47
CA ASN A 368 -10.11 6.77 13.16
C ASN A 368 -9.61 5.53 13.90
N TYR A 369 -8.35 5.14 13.63
CA TYR A 369 -7.73 3.99 14.27
C TYR A 369 -7.62 4.13 15.79
N GLU A 370 -7.23 5.30 16.30
CA GLU A 370 -7.05 5.54 17.74
C GLU A 370 -8.36 5.40 18.53
N ASP A 371 -9.46 5.85 17.94
CA ASP A 371 -10.80 5.71 18.52
C ASP A 371 -11.15 4.25 18.77
N ILE A 372 -10.85 3.40 17.79
CA ILE A 372 -11.09 1.96 17.85
C ILE A 372 -10.08 1.28 18.78
N LYS A 373 -8.80 1.67 18.72
CA LYS A 373 -7.76 1.12 19.59
C LYS A 373 -8.11 1.32 21.07
N CYS A 374 -8.64 2.48 21.45
CA CYS A 374 -9.15 2.72 22.80
C CYS A 374 -10.24 1.71 23.21
N ILE A 375 -11.18 1.40 22.31
CA ILE A 375 -12.22 0.39 22.56
C ILE A 375 -11.59 -1.00 22.69
N VAL A 376 -10.59 -1.34 21.88
CA VAL A 376 -9.89 -2.63 21.96
C VAL A 376 -9.13 -2.79 23.27
N VAL A 377 -8.50 -1.72 23.80
CA VAL A 377 -7.85 -1.75 25.12
C VAL A 377 -8.87 -2.08 26.22
N ALA A 378 -10.06 -1.44 26.19
CA ALA A 378 -11.14 -1.78 27.09
C ALA A 378 -11.58 -3.25 26.94
N LEU A 379 -11.86 -3.70 25.72
CA LEU A 379 -12.23 -5.09 25.43
C LEU A 379 -11.16 -6.09 25.89
N HIS A 380 -9.88 -5.75 25.75
CA HIS A 380 -8.78 -6.58 26.24
C HIS A 380 -8.82 -6.71 27.77
N GLY A 381 -9.11 -5.63 28.50
CA GLY A 381 -9.34 -5.67 29.95
C GLY A 381 -10.48 -6.62 30.34
N ILE A 382 -11.62 -6.51 29.66
CA ILE A 382 -12.78 -7.40 29.86
C ILE A 382 -12.38 -8.87 29.60
N PHE A 383 -11.72 -9.14 28.48
CA PHE A 383 -11.27 -10.49 28.11
C PHE A 383 -10.24 -11.04 29.11
N THR A 384 -9.39 -10.17 29.66
CA THR A 384 -8.39 -10.54 30.68
C THR A 384 -9.08 -11.07 31.93
N GLN A 385 -10.11 -10.39 32.41
CA GLN A 385 -10.89 -10.86 33.55
C GLN A 385 -11.71 -12.11 33.22
N PHE A 386 -12.37 -12.12 32.06
CA PHE A 386 -13.21 -13.23 31.62
C PHE A 386 -12.43 -14.55 31.45
N LEU A 387 -11.19 -14.48 30.93
CA LEU A 387 -10.36 -15.64 30.62
C LEU A 387 -9.32 -15.97 31.70
N LYS A 388 -9.27 -15.21 32.80
CA LYS A 388 -8.27 -15.32 33.88
C LYS A 388 -8.08 -16.75 34.41
N SER A 389 -9.17 -17.51 34.56
CA SER A 389 -9.15 -18.90 35.03
C SER A 389 -9.28 -19.96 33.93
N LYS A 390 -9.60 -19.55 32.69
CA LYS A 390 -9.99 -20.45 31.59
C LYS A 390 -8.92 -20.64 30.52
N ALA A 391 -8.10 -19.63 30.26
CA ALA A 391 -7.10 -19.66 29.19
C ALA A 391 -5.67 -19.82 29.73
N LYS A 392 -4.94 -20.82 29.24
CA LYS A 392 -3.51 -21.03 29.56
C LYS A 392 -2.56 -20.15 28.73
N LYS A 393 -3.04 -19.61 27.59
CA LYS A 393 -2.29 -18.75 26.66
C LYS A 393 -3.01 -17.40 26.50
N GLY A 394 -2.30 -16.39 26.03
CA GLY A 394 -2.88 -15.10 25.68
C GLY A 394 -3.58 -15.09 24.32
N TRP A 395 -4.13 -13.94 23.95
CA TRP A 395 -4.76 -13.67 22.66
C TRP A 395 -4.12 -12.44 22.01
N SER A 396 -4.39 -12.28 20.71
CA SER A 396 -3.99 -11.10 19.94
C SER A 396 -5.19 -10.45 19.25
N TRP A 397 -5.09 -9.15 19.02
CA TRP A 397 -6.13 -8.35 18.38
C TRP A 397 -5.71 -7.94 16.97
N ASP A 398 -6.60 -8.06 16.01
CA ASP A 398 -6.44 -7.55 14.66
C ASP A 398 -7.47 -6.46 14.43
N ILE A 399 -7.04 -5.25 14.09
CA ILE A 399 -7.92 -4.11 13.82
C ILE A 399 -7.77 -3.78 12.34
N ARG A 400 -8.88 -3.78 11.60
CA ARG A 400 -8.89 -3.45 10.17
C ARG A 400 -10.11 -2.64 9.76
N LEU A 401 -9.89 -1.57 9.00
CA LEU A 401 -10.91 -0.83 8.30
C LEU A 401 -11.23 -1.57 6.99
N GLU A 402 -12.50 -1.90 6.77
CA GLU A 402 -12.91 -2.78 5.69
C GLU A 402 -14.21 -2.32 5.03
N TYR A 403 -14.42 -2.71 3.78
CA TYR A 403 -15.73 -2.58 3.16
C TYR A 403 -16.67 -3.63 3.75
N SER A 404 -17.88 -3.22 4.14
CA SER A 404 -18.85 -4.18 4.68
C SER A 404 -19.18 -5.32 3.70
N GLU A 405 -19.13 -5.05 2.39
CA GLU A 405 -19.26 -6.09 1.35
C GLU A 405 -18.15 -7.15 1.46
N ASN A 406 -16.90 -6.73 1.63
CA ASN A 406 -15.76 -7.65 1.76
C ASN A 406 -15.88 -8.49 3.02
N TYR A 407 -16.26 -7.87 4.14
CA TYR A 407 -16.48 -8.60 5.39
C TYR A 407 -17.63 -9.61 5.27
N LYS A 408 -18.74 -9.25 4.63
CA LYS A 408 -19.84 -10.21 4.36
C LYS A 408 -19.38 -11.39 3.49
N ARG A 409 -18.57 -11.12 2.47
CA ARG A 409 -17.97 -12.16 1.60
C ARG A 409 -16.99 -13.03 2.38
N GLU A 410 -16.23 -12.47 3.30
CA GLU A 410 -15.36 -13.21 4.22
C GLU A 410 -16.20 -14.15 5.10
N VAL A 411 -17.22 -13.64 5.78
CA VAL A 411 -18.12 -14.43 6.65
C VAL A 411 -18.79 -15.58 5.90
N LYS A 412 -19.25 -15.35 4.66
CA LYS A 412 -19.83 -16.41 3.80
C LYS A 412 -18.88 -17.60 3.59
N ASN A 413 -17.57 -17.36 3.65
CA ASN A 413 -16.54 -18.39 3.46
C ASN A 413 -16.11 -19.08 4.76
N LEU A 414 -16.55 -18.61 5.95
CA LEU A 414 -16.13 -19.13 7.26
C LEU A 414 -16.85 -20.40 7.71
N ARG A 415 -17.78 -20.95 6.91
CA ARG A 415 -18.55 -22.18 7.21
C ARG A 415 -19.18 -22.18 8.61
N LEU A 416 -19.77 -21.04 9.00
CA LEU A 416 -20.55 -20.92 10.22
C LEU A 416 -21.93 -21.56 10.05
N ASP A 417 -22.68 -21.64 11.14
CA ASP A 417 -24.10 -21.99 11.12
C ASP A 417 -24.88 -21.13 10.09
N ALA A 418 -25.86 -21.76 9.43
CA ALA A 418 -26.57 -21.15 8.31
C ALA A 418 -27.39 -19.92 8.75
N ASP A 419 -28.04 -19.97 9.91
CA ASP A 419 -28.86 -18.88 10.42
C ASP A 419 -28.00 -17.72 10.90
N VAL A 420 -26.87 -18.02 11.58
CA VAL A 420 -25.88 -17.00 11.97
C VAL A 420 -25.31 -16.31 10.74
N THR A 421 -24.93 -17.08 9.71
CA THR A 421 -24.40 -16.55 8.45
C THR A 421 -25.44 -15.69 7.75
N LEU A 422 -26.66 -16.19 7.58
CA LEU A 422 -27.75 -15.48 6.90
C LEU A 422 -28.10 -14.18 7.62
N GLY A 423 -28.19 -14.22 8.95
CA GLY A 423 -28.46 -13.06 9.78
C GLY A 423 -27.41 -11.95 9.67
N LEU A 424 -26.13 -12.28 9.40
CA LEU A 424 -25.08 -11.27 9.20
C LEU A 424 -25.05 -10.74 7.77
N ILE A 425 -25.10 -11.61 6.76
CA ILE A 425 -24.96 -11.16 5.36
C ILE A 425 -26.16 -10.33 4.89
N THR A 426 -27.34 -10.57 5.46
CA THR A 426 -28.57 -9.80 5.17
C THR A 426 -28.69 -8.51 5.97
N GLN A 427 -27.90 -8.34 7.05
CA GLN A 427 -27.92 -7.13 7.87
C GLN A 427 -27.49 -5.90 7.07
N SER A 428 -28.21 -4.78 7.24
CA SER A 428 -27.77 -3.49 6.71
C SER A 428 -26.55 -3.00 7.49
N LEU A 429 -25.44 -2.76 6.79
CA LEU A 429 -24.19 -2.26 7.37
C LEU A 429 -23.75 -0.99 6.62
N PRO A 430 -23.11 -0.03 7.31
CA PRO A 430 -22.41 1.07 6.65
C PRO A 430 -21.43 0.56 5.60
N ARG A 431 -21.13 1.37 4.57
CA ARG A 431 -20.18 0.97 3.52
C ARG A 431 -18.80 0.65 4.09
N PHE A 432 -18.35 1.42 5.08
CA PHE A 432 -17.06 1.27 5.76
C PHE A 432 -17.30 0.89 7.21
N ILE A 433 -16.64 -0.18 7.66
CA ILE A 433 -16.72 -0.67 9.03
C ILE A 433 -15.32 -0.96 9.55
N TRP A 434 -15.13 -0.80 10.85
CA TRP A 434 -13.98 -1.38 11.54
C TRP A 434 -14.33 -2.81 11.96
N VAL A 435 -13.43 -3.74 11.69
CA VAL A 435 -13.49 -5.12 12.14
C VAL A 435 -12.34 -5.35 13.10
N VAL A 436 -12.68 -5.69 14.33
CA VAL A 436 -11.74 -6.05 15.39
C VAL A 436 -11.87 -7.55 15.65
N THR A 437 -10.86 -8.32 15.28
CA THR A 437 -10.84 -9.76 15.47
C THR A 437 -9.93 -10.14 16.64
N CYS A 438 -10.43 -10.97 17.56
CA CYS A 438 -9.64 -11.58 18.60
C CYS A 438 -9.20 -13.00 18.18
N TYR A 439 -7.90 -13.28 18.30
CA TYR A 439 -7.30 -14.57 17.97
C TYR A 439 -6.73 -15.28 19.21
N GLY A 440 -7.10 -16.55 19.38
CA GLY A 440 -6.46 -17.51 20.29
C GLY A 440 -5.41 -18.30 19.53
N GLY A 441 -4.17 -17.82 19.49
CA GLY A 441 -3.16 -18.36 18.59
C GLY A 441 -3.56 -18.12 17.13
N LYS A 442 -3.88 -19.19 16.38
CA LYS A 442 -4.34 -19.10 14.99
C LYS A 442 -5.86 -19.15 14.84
N GLU A 443 -6.57 -19.47 15.91
CA GLU A 443 -8.03 -19.60 15.88
C GLU A 443 -8.68 -18.24 16.05
N ARG A 444 -9.61 -17.94 15.17
CA ARG A 444 -10.46 -16.75 15.28
C ARG A 444 -11.51 -17.01 16.36
N LEU A 445 -11.53 -16.22 17.43
CA LEU A 445 -12.43 -16.43 18.56
C LEU A 445 -13.71 -15.59 18.45
N VAL A 446 -13.54 -14.30 18.18
CA VAL A 446 -14.64 -13.35 18.08
C VAL A 446 -14.28 -12.19 17.16
N ASP A 447 -15.27 -11.68 16.44
CA ASP A 447 -15.21 -10.38 15.79
C ASP A 447 -16.13 -9.38 16.49
N PHE A 448 -15.64 -8.16 16.63
CA PHE A 448 -16.42 -6.98 16.94
C PHE A 448 -16.40 -6.08 15.71
N THR A 449 -17.57 -5.65 15.27
CA THR A 449 -17.70 -4.71 14.15
C THR A 449 -18.20 -3.36 14.63
N PHE A 450 -17.65 -2.29 14.08
CA PHE A 450 -17.98 -0.91 14.44
C PHE A 450 -18.21 -0.06 13.17
N ASP A 451 -19.10 0.92 13.26
CA ASP A 451 -19.35 1.90 12.20
C ASP A 451 -18.15 2.85 12.05
N ALA A 452 -17.58 2.93 10.85
CA ALA A 452 -16.50 3.85 10.55
C ALA A 452 -16.99 5.26 10.12
N THR A 453 -18.29 5.42 9.91
CA THR A 453 -18.93 6.61 9.31
C THR A 453 -19.78 7.43 10.28
N GLY A 454 -20.03 6.88 11.47
CA GLY A 454 -20.88 7.45 12.51
C GLY A 454 -20.26 8.67 13.21
N VAL A 455 -20.78 8.95 14.41
CA VAL A 455 -20.31 10.04 15.28
C VAL A 455 -19.47 9.43 16.40
N ILE A 456 -18.26 9.94 16.58
CA ILE A 456 -17.27 9.45 17.55
C ILE A 456 -17.76 9.43 19.01
N THR A 457 -18.61 10.39 19.38
CA THR A 457 -19.21 10.46 20.73
C THR A 457 -20.36 9.47 20.92
N GLY A 458 -20.85 8.85 19.84
CA GLY A 458 -21.90 7.85 19.87
C GLY A 458 -21.39 6.44 20.20
N MET A 459 -22.35 5.51 20.36
CA MET A 459 -22.05 4.07 20.36
C MET A 459 -21.94 3.61 18.91
N VAL A 460 -20.74 3.21 18.47
CA VAL A 460 -20.48 2.80 17.08
C VAL A 460 -20.47 1.28 16.89
N GLY A 461 -20.71 0.50 17.95
CA GLY A 461 -20.81 -0.96 17.88
C GLY A 461 -21.96 -1.43 16.98
N LEU A 462 -21.65 -2.35 16.06
CA LEU A 462 -22.60 -2.92 15.10
C LEU A 462 -22.98 -4.34 15.47
N ARG A 463 -22.00 -5.24 15.57
CA ARG A 463 -22.24 -6.67 15.84
C ARG A 463 -21.05 -7.35 16.52
N VAL A 464 -21.37 -8.33 17.37
CA VAL A 464 -20.42 -9.31 17.90
C VAL A 464 -20.67 -10.66 17.23
N LEU A 465 -19.64 -11.26 16.65
CA LEU A 465 -19.71 -12.57 16.00
C LEU A 465 -18.73 -13.51 16.68
N THR A 466 -19.24 -14.51 17.40
CA THR A 466 -18.44 -15.53 18.06
C THR A 466 -18.26 -16.76 17.17
N PHE A 467 -17.03 -17.27 17.09
CA PHE A 467 -16.69 -18.48 16.34
C PHE A 467 -16.64 -19.73 17.22
N VAL A 468 -16.69 -19.52 18.54
CA VAL A 468 -16.74 -20.57 19.56
C VAL A 468 -18.07 -20.44 20.28
N GLU A 469 -18.99 -21.39 20.08
CA GLU A 469 -20.37 -21.33 20.56
C GLU A 469 -20.45 -21.11 22.09
N VAL A 470 -19.64 -21.86 22.84
CA VAL A 470 -19.55 -21.76 24.30
C VAL A 470 -19.09 -20.37 24.76
N LEU A 471 -18.29 -19.67 23.95
CA LEU A 471 -17.77 -18.34 24.28
C LEU A 471 -18.89 -17.31 24.37
N LYS A 472 -19.91 -17.42 23.51
CA LYS A 472 -21.01 -16.46 23.41
C LYS A 472 -21.81 -16.37 24.72
N THR A 473 -22.37 -17.50 25.15
CA THR A 473 -23.18 -17.58 26.37
C THR A 473 -22.35 -17.28 27.62
N GLN A 474 -21.12 -17.78 27.68
CA GLN A 474 -20.25 -17.49 28.83
C GLN A 474 -19.86 -16.02 28.92
N LEU A 475 -19.61 -15.36 27.79
CA LEU A 475 -19.30 -13.93 27.75
C LEU A 475 -20.52 -13.10 28.18
N HIS A 476 -21.71 -13.46 27.72
CA HIS A 476 -22.96 -12.82 28.16
C HIS A 476 -23.12 -12.87 29.68
N THR A 477 -23.11 -14.07 30.25
CA THR A 477 -23.24 -14.28 31.70
C THR A 477 -22.13 -13.58 32.49
N PHE A 478 -20.92 -13.48 31.94
CA PHE A 478 -19.84 -12.75 32.60
C PHE A 478 -20.11 -11.24 32.63
N ILE A 479 -20.53 -10.63 31.52
CA ILE A 479 -20.81 -9.20 31.43
C ILE A 479 -22.02 -8.80 32.28
N GLU A 480 -23.01 -9.69 32.37
CA GLU A 480 -24.19 -9.49 33.21
C GLU A 480 -23.83 -9.46 34.70
N ASN A 481 -23.03 -10.43 35.16
CA ASN A 481 -22.72 -10.61 36.59
C ASN A 481 -21.59 -9.73 37.14
N ASN A 482 -20.85 -9.00 36.29
CA ASN A 482 -19.65 -8.26 36.71
C ASN A 482 -19.77 -6.76 36.37
N GLU A 483 -20.93 -6.15 36.60
CA GLU A 483 -21.19 -4.74 36.25
C GLU A 483 -20.19 -3.76 36.90
N ASP A 484 -19.99 -3.87 38.21
CA ASP A 484 -19.10 -2.97 38.96
C ASP A 484 -17.64 -3.10 38.49
N LEU A 485 -17.18 -4.33 38.26
CA LEU A 485 -15.82 -4.61 37.76
C LEU A 485 -15.57 -4.04 36.36
N LEU A 486 -16.61 -3.99 35.53
CA LEU A 486 -16.48 -3.54 34.14
C LEU A 486 -16.60 -2.01 34.00
N SER A 487 -17.17 -1.33 35.00
CA SER A 487 -17.35 0.12 35.00
C SER A 487 -16.03 0.90 34.84
N ASP A 488 -14.91 0.34 35.30
CA ASP A 488 -13.57 0.92 35.16
C ASP A 488 -13.03 0.91 33.72
N TYR A 489 -13.54 0.03 32.86
CA TYR A 489 -13.10 -0.07 31.44
C TYR A 489 -13.92 0.84 30.52
N TYR A 490 -14.76 1.68 31.10
CA TYR A 490 -15.91 2.33 30.47
C TYR A 490 -15.90 3.85 30.72
N ASP A 491 -14.72 4.47 30.68
CA ASP A 491 -14.50 5.87 31.06
C ASP A 491 -14.95 6.91 30.01
N LYS A 492 -15.93 6.58 29.16
CA LYS A 492 -16.51 7.48 28.14
C LYS A 492 -18.01 7.71 28.39
N PRO A 493 -18.57 8.89 28.01
CA PRO A 493 -20.00 9.17 28.14
C PRO A 493 -20.93 8.10 27.53
N SER A 494 -20.43 7.36 26.53
CA SER A 494 -21.15 6.32 25.80
C SER A 494 -20.97 4.90 26.36
N ALA A 495 -20.23 4.72 27.45
CA ALA A 495 -19.83 3.39 27.86
C ALA A 495 -20.97 2.49 28.37
N SER A 496 -21.97 3.07 29.05
CA SER A 496 -23.20 2.36 29.40
C SER A 496 -23.94 1.83 28.15
N LEU A 497 -23.80 2.49 27.01
CA LEU A 497 -24.34 2.04 25.72
C LEU A 497 -23.54 0.88 25.15
N TYR A 498 -22.21 0.87 25.29
CA TYR A 498 -21.36 -0.25 24.86
C TYR A 498 -21.62 -1.51 25.67
N ARG A 499 -21.83 -1.41 26.99
CA ARG A 499 -22.23 -2.56 27.81
C ARG A 499 -23.58 -3.13 27.36
N LYS A 500 -24.59 -2.26 27.21
CA LYS A 500 -25.93 -2.68 26.73
C LYS A 500 -25.84 -3.34 25.34
N TRP A 501 -25.00 -2.81 24.46
CA TRP A 501 -24.73 -3.40 23.16
C TRP A 501 -24.10 -4.79 23.28
N LEU A 502 -23.02 -4.94 24.06
CA LEU A 502 -22.38 -6.25 24.25
C LEU A 502 -23.36 -7.28 24.82
N LEU A 503 -24.16 -6.92 25.82
CA LEU A 503 -25.19 -7.81 26.37
C LEU A 503 -26.16 -8.25 25.27
N ARG A 504 -26.69 -7.31 24.48
CA ARG A 504 -27.63 -7.62 23.39
C ARG A 504 -27.05 -8.55 22.34
N GLU A 505 -25.80 -8.33 21.93
CA GLU A 505 -25.17 -9.12 20.86
C GLU A 505 -24.61 -10.48 21.34
N THR A 506 -24.59 -10.72 22.66
CA THR A 506 -24.09 -11.98 23.26
C THR A 506 -25.19 -12.90 23.79
N ILE A 507 -26.47 -12.49 23.73
CA ILE A 507 -27.64 -13.39 23.85
C ILE A 507 -27.64 -14.30 22.64
#